data_AF-A0A645DBP5-F1
#
_entry.id   AF-A0A645DBP5-F1
#
_cell.length_a   1.000
_cell.length_b   1.000
_cell.length_c   1.000
_cell.angle_alpha   90.00
_cell.angle_beta   90.00
_cell.angle_gamma   90.00
#
_symmetry.space_group_name_H-M   'P 1'
#
loop_
_entity.id
_entity.type
_entity.pdbx_description
1 polymer ?
#
loop_
_entity_poly.entity_id
_entity_poly.type
_entity_poly.pdbx_seq_one_letter_code
_entity_poly.pdbx_strand_id
1 'polypeptide(L)'
;MRKLCEYKGVEILEASLCPDHVHMLVSIPPKMSVSSFMGYLKGKSSLMIFDRHANLKYKYGNRHFWCRGYYVDTVGRNKKAIEEYIKNQMQEDIVSDQISLKEYMDPFTGEPVNKNKK
;
A
#
# COMPACT_ATOMS: atom_id res chain seq x y z
N MET A 1 8.14 8.18 6.55
CA MET A 1 8.28 6.76 6.95
C MET A 1 9.64 6.46 7.55
N ARG A 2 10.77 6.72 6.88
CA ARG A 2 12.15 6.44 7.38
C ARG A 2 12.37 6.72 8.87
N LYS A 3 12.12 7.95 9.31
CA LYS A 3 12.22 8.37 10.72
C LYS A 3 11.40 7.53 11.72
N LEU A 4 10.20 7.07 11.32
CA LEU A 4 9.35 6.22 12.17
C LEU A 4 9.93 4.81 12.31
N CYS A 5 10.50 4.27 11.23
CA CYS A 5 11.16 2.97 11.26
C CYS A 5 12.42 3.01 12.12
N GLU A 6 13.24 4.05 12.00
CA GLU A 6 14.43 4.29 12.85
C GLU A 6 14.07 4.32 14.34
N TYR A 7 13.00 5.03 14.72
CA TYR A 7 12.52 5.08 16.10
C TYR A 7 12.08 3.73 16.68
N LYS A 8 11.76 2.77 15.81
CA LYS A 8 11.39 1.40 16.20
C LYS A 8 12.52 0.41 15.99
N GLY A 9 13.68 0.84 15.52
CA GLY A 9 14.80 -0.04 15.19
C GLY A 9 14.46 -1.00 14.04
N VAL A 10 13.59 -0.57 13.12
CA VAL A 10 13.22 -1.32 11.92
C VAL A 10 14.03 -0.77 10.76
N GLU A 11 14.77 -1.64 10.09
CA GLU A 11 15.58 -1.28 8.92
C GLU A 11 14.73 -1.36 7.65
N ILE A 12 14.82 -0.34 6.80
CA ILE A 12 14.18 -0.35 5.48
C ILE A 12 15.23 -0.81 4.47
N LEU A 13 15.02 -1.98 3.89
CA LEU A 13 15.89 -2.52 2.85
C LEU A 13 15.54 -1.88 1.50
N GLU A 14 14.26 -1.87 1.15
CA GLU A 14 13.73 -1.22 -0.06
C GLU A 14 12.34 -0.64 0.20
N ALA A 15 11.97 0.42 -0.53
CA ALA A 15 10.63 0.99 -0.46
C ALA A 15 10.28 1.70 -1.77
N SER A 16 9.07 1.45 -2.27
CA SER A 16 8.48 2.11 -3.43
C SER A 16 7.20 2.85 -3.02
N LEU A 17 7.05 4.08 -3.51
CA LEU A 17 5.91 4.94 -3.23
C LEU A 17 5.05 5.04 -4.48
N CYS A 18 3.84 4.51 -4.42
CA CYS A 18 2.85 4.63 -5.48
C CYS A 18 1.85 5.76 -5.12
N PRO A 19 1.06 6.27 -6.09
CA PRO A 19 0.09 7.33 -5.85
C PRO A 19 -0.99 6.98 -4.81
N ASP A 20 -1.33 5.71 -4.69
CA ASP A 20 -2.46 5.16 -3.94
C ASP A 20 -2.05 4.17 -2.83
N HIS A 21 -0.89 3.52 -2.96
CA HIS A 21 -0.35 2.58 -1.98
C HIS A 21 1.18 2.69 -1.81
N VAL A 22 1.74 1.96 -0.83
CA VAL A 22 3.18 1.97 -0.53
C VAL A 22 3.68 0.56 -0.31
N HIS A 23 4.71 0.18 -1.04
CA HIS A 23 5.41 -1.09 -0.91
C HIS A 23 6.69 -0.90 -0.11
N MET A 24 6.92 -1.73 0.91
CA MET A 24 8.12 -1.66 1.75
C MET A 24 8.64 -3.05 2.07
N LEU A 25 9.93 -3.23 1.87
CA LEU A 25 10.70 -4.35 2.37
C LEU A 25 11.46 -3.91 3.62
N VAL A 26 11.11 -4.50 4.75
CA VAL A 26 11.63 -4.10 6.07
C VAL A 26 12.14 -5.29 6.86
N SER A 27 13.21 -5.06 7.62
CA SER A 27 13.71 -6.00 8.62
C SER A 27 13.17 -5.60 10.00
N ILE A 28 12.23 -6.39 10.52
CA ILE A 28 11.58 -6.14 11.81
C ILE A 28 12.24 -7.00 12.89
N PRO A 29 12.65 -6.43 14.04
CA PRO A 29 13.17 -7.22 15.15
C PRO A 29 12.15 -8.27 15.63
N PRO A 30 12.56 -9.52 15.91
CA PRO A 30 11.63 -10.61 16.23
C PRO A 30 10.84 -10.39 17.53
N LYS A 31 11.32 -9.50 18.41
CA LYS A 31 10.62 -9.07 19.63
C LYS A 31 9.39 -8.17 19.36
N MET A 32 9.23 -7.69 18.12
CA MET A 32 8.17 -6.78 17.72
C MET A 32 7.18 -7.50 16.80
N SER A 33 5.90 -7.48 17.14
CA SER A 33 4.88 -8.02 16.24
C SER A 33 4.68 -7.10 15.03
N VAL A 34 4.50 -7.71 13.86
CA VAL A 34 4.20 -7.00 12.61
C VAL A 34 2.97 -6.11 12.75
N SER A 35 1.92 -6.62 13.39
CA SER A 35 0.66 -5.87 13.58
C SER A 35 0.85 -4.61 14.43
N SER A 36 1.66 -4.69 15.49
CA SER A 36 1.99 -3.53 16.33
C SER A 36 2.81 -2.50 15.55
N PHE A 37 3.80 -2.96 14.78
CA PHE A 37 4.60 -2.07 13.93
C PHE A 37 3.73 -1.38 12.88
N MET A 38 2.85 -2.11 12.18
CA MET A 38 1.96 -1.54 11.17
C MET A 38 0.96 -0.55 11.75
N GLY A 39 0.39 -0.84 12.92
CA GLY A 39 -0.47 0.10 13.64
C GLY A 39 0.25 1.41 13.98
N TYR A 40 1.48 1.31 14.50
CA TYR A 40 2.32 2.48 14.76
C TYR A 40 2.65 3.26 13.50
N LEU A 41 3.11 2.57 12.45
CA LEU A 41 3.58 3.18 11.22
C LEU A 41 2.44 3.92 10.50
N LYS A 42 1.29 3.27 10.29
CA LYS A 42 0.11 3.87 9.65
C LYS A 42 -0.47 5.00 10.49
N GLY A 43 -0.56 4.83 11.82
CA GLY A 43 -1.11 5.84 12.71
C GLY A 43 -0.27 7.11 12.77
N LYS A 44 1.04 6.98 13.04
CA LYS A 44 1.93 8.15 13.16
C LYS A 44 2.18 8.82 11.82
N SER A 45 2.28 8.07 10.73
CA SER A 45 2.43 8.67 9.40
C SER A 45 1.19 9.46 8.99
N SER A 46 -0.02 8.96 9.25
CA SER A 46 -1.26 9.71 8.98
C SER A 46 -1.24 11.07 9.69
N LEU A 47 -0.86 11.08 10.97
CA LEU A 47 -0.76 12.32 11.74
C LEU A 47 0.26 13.30 11.15
N MET A 48 1.47 12.82 10.82
CA MET A 48 2.52 13.65 10.24
C MET A 48 2.15 14.21 8.85
N ILE A 49 1.40 13.44 8.06
CA ILE A 49 0.95 13.87 6.72
C ILE A 49 -0.12 14.95 6.84
N PHE A 50 -1.12 14.77 7.71
CA PHE A 50 -2.16 15.78 7.91
C PHE A 50 -1.62 17.07 8.54
N ASP A 51 -0.58 16.98 9.37
CA ASP A 51 0.09 18.14 9.95
C ASP A 51 0.87 18.93 8.89
N ARG A 52 1.61 18.24 8.01
CA ARG A 52 2.38 18.86 6.93
C ARG A 52 1.51 19.38 5.78
N HIS A 53 0.42 18.69 5.48
CA HIS A 53 -0.45 18.95 4.35
C HIS A 53 -1.89 19.14 4.83
N ALA A 54 -2.14 20.30 5.45
CA ALA A 54 -3.44 20.64 6.05
C ALA A 54 -4.59 20.57 5.03
N ASN A 55 -4.34 20.82 3.75
CA ASN A 55 -5.30 20.67 2.66
C ASN A 55 -5.83 19.23 2.51
N LEU A 56 -5.03 18.21 2.80
CA LEU A 56 -5.47 16.80 2.76
C LEU A 56 -6.48 16.50 3.86
N LYS A 57 -6.45 17.22 4.99
CA LYS A 57 -7.42 17.07 6.08
C LYS A 57 -8.84 17.40 5.64
N TYR A 58 -9.00 18.33 4.71
CA TYR A 58 -10.30 18.73 4.15
C TYR A 58 -10.76 17.76 3.06
N LYS A 59 -9.84 17.26 2.22
CA LYS A 59 -10.14 16.26 1.19
C LYS A 59 -10.56 14.90 1.78
N TYR A 60 -9.89 14.48 2.86
CA TYR A 60 -10.19 13.24 3.57
C TYR A 60 -10.94 13.55 4.86
N GLY A 61 -12.15 14.14 4.78
CA GLY A 61 -12.91 14.68 5.93
C GLY A 61 -13.13 13.75 7.14
N ASN A 62 -12.85 12.44 7.00
CA ASN A 62 -12.83 11.44 8.08
C ASN A 62 -11.45 11.24 8.75
N ARG A 63 -10.43 12.02 8.35
CA ARG A 63 -9.02 11.93 8.80
C ARG A 63 -8.39 10.53 8.67
N HIS A 64 -8.86 9.71 7.73
CA HIS A 64 -8.25 8.43 7.41
C HIS A 64 -7.36 8.58 6.18
N PHE A 65 -6.04 8.51 6.36
CA PHE A 65 -5.09 8.55 5.24
C PHE A 65 -4.87 7.16 4.63
N TRP A 66 -4.79 6.12 5.46
CA TRP A 66 -4.63 4.73 5.03
C TRP A 66 -5.94 3.96 5.11
N CYS A 67 -6.09 2.94 4.25
CA CYS A 67 -7.12 1.92 4.40
C CYS A 67 -6.98 1.16 5.73
N ARG A 68 -8.03 0.47 6.19
CA ARG A 68 -7.98 -0.31 7.44
C ARG A 68 -7.00 -1.49 7.34
N GLY A 69 -7.02 -2.21 6.23
CA GLY A 69 -6.19 -3.38 5.98
C GLY A 69 -4.72 -3.06 5.67
N TYR A 70 -3.89 -4.10 5.66
CA TYR A 70 -2.54 -4.08 5.12
C TYR A 70 -2.20 -5.51 4.68
N TYR A 71 -1.34 -5.63 3.67
CA TYR A 71 -0.77 -6.91 3.25
C TYR A 71 0.61 -7.07 3.87
N VAL A 72 0.95 -8.29 4.27
CA VAL A 72 2.30 -8.66 4.71
C VAL A 72 2.61 -10.07 4.25
N ASP A 73 3.81 -10.26 3.74
CA ASP A 73 4.37 -11.58 3.49
C ASP A 73 5.80 -11.67 4.06
N THR A 74 6.19 -12.86 4.50
CA THR A 74 7.52 -13.12 5.03
C THR A 74 8.43 -13.59 3.93
N VAL A 75 9.44 -12.78 3.59
CA VAL A 75 10.46 -13.19 2.62
C VAL A 75 11.63 -13.87 3.33
N GLY A 76 12.00 -15.05 2.83
CA GLY A 76 13.21 -15.77 3.27
C GLY A 76 14.50 -15.08 2.80
N ARG A 77 15.66 -15.67 3.11
CA ARG A 77 17.01 -15.09 2.88
C ARG A 77 17.39 -14.82 1.40
N ASN A 78 16.52 -15.03 0.42
CA ASN A 78 16.91 -15.01 -0.99
C ASN A 78 16.74 -13.62 -1.61
N LYS A 79 17.76 -12.77 -1.45
CA LYS A 79 17.77 -11.37 -1.90
C LYS A 79 17.38 -11.17 -3.38
N LYS A 80 17.80 -12.07 -4.27
CA LYS A 80 17.47 -11.99 -5.71
C LYS A 80 15.97 -12.13 -5.99
N ALA A 81 15.31 -13.07 -5.31
CA ALA A 81 13.87 -13.25 -5.45
C ALA A 81 13.09 -12.03 -4.94
N ILE A 82 13.64 -11.31 -3.96
CA ILE A 82 13.01 -10.14 -3.37
C ILE A 82 13.10 -8.92 -4.31
N GLU A 83 14.28 -8.67 -4.90
CA GLU A 83 14.46 -7.59 -5.90
C GLU A 83 13.55 -7.83 -7.12
N GLU A 84 13.50 -9.07 -7.61
CA GLU A 84 12.67 -9.44 -8.75
C GLU A 84 11.17 -9.35 -8.42
N TYR A 85 10.77 -9.75 -7.21
CA TYR A 85 9.41 -9.59 -6.72
C TYR A 85 9.00 -8.11 -6.71
N ILE A 86 9.77 -7.21 -6.09
CA ILE A 86 9.41 -5.78 -6.00
C ILE A 86 9.30 -5.15 -7.40
N LYS A 87 10.19 -5.53 -8.32
CA LYS A 87 10.16 -5.05 -9.70
C LYS A 87 8.91 -5.53 -10.45
N ASN A 88 8.54 -6.78 -10.27
CA ASN A 88 7.37 -7.38 -10.91
C ASN A 88 6.05 -6.94 -10.26
N GLN A 89 6.06 -6.59 -8.97
CA GLN A 89 4.87 -6.17 -8.23
C GLN A 89 4.26 -4.88 -8.81
N MET A 90 5.09 -3.89 -9.20
CA MET A 90 4.60 -2.73 -9.95
C MET A 90 3.90 -3.12 -11.26
N GLN A 91 4.37 -4.16 -11.93
CA GLN A 91 3.78 -4.65 -13.18
C GLN A 91 2.45 -5.37 -12.92
N GLU A 92 2.39 -6.20 -11.88
CA GLU A 92 1.19 -6.92 -11.45
C GLU A 92 0.10 -5.97 -10.95
N ASP A 93 0.46 -4.93 -10.19
CA ASP A 93 -0.47 -3.90 -9.73
C ASP A 93 -1.08 -3.13 -10.92
N ILE A 94 -0.27 -2.73 -11.91
CA ILE A 94 -0.76 -2.12 -13.16
C ILE A 94 -1.75 -3.05 -13.89
N VAL A 95 -1.44 -4.35 -13.96
CA VAL A 95 -2.30 -5.34 -14.62
C VAL A 95 -3.60 -5.55 -13.84
N SER A 96 -3.53 -5.65 -12.51
CA SER A 96 -4.70 -5.77 -11.63
C SER A 96 -5.62 -4.54 -11.72
N ASP A 97 -5.04 -3.35 -11.73
CA ASP A 97 -5.77 -2.09 -11.94
C ASP A 97 -6.44 -2.06 -13.32
N GLN A 98 -5.76 -2.52 -14.39
CA GLN A 98 -6.36 -2.65 -15.72
C GLN A 98 -7.48 -3.69 -15.79
N ILE A 99 -7.42 -4.76 -14.99
CA ILE A 99 -8.46 -5.78 -14.93
C ILE A 99 -9.69 -5.25 -14.18
N SER A 100 -9.50 -4.52 -13.07
CA SER A 100 -10.60 -3.93 -12.30
C SER A 100 -11.34 -2.81 -13.07
N LEU A 101 -10.65 -2.12 -13.99
CA LEU A 101 -11.26 -1.13 -14.89
C LEU A 101 -12.11 -1.73 -16.02
N LYS A 102 -12.05 -3.05 -16.25
CA LYS A 102 -12.97 -3.74 -17.15
C LYS A 102 -14.13 -4.30 -16.34
N GLU A 103 -15.14 -3.47 -16.09
CA GLU A 103 -16.45 -3.95 -15.68
C GLU A 103 -17.03 -4.80 -16.83
N TYR A 104 -17.02 -6.12 -16.68
CA TYR A 104 -17.64 -7.04 -17.63
C TYR A 104 -19.16 -7.10 -17.47
N MET A 105 -19.68 -6.59 -16.34
CA MET A 105 -21.09 -6.55 -15.96
C MET A 105 -21.41 -5.15 -15.42
N ASP A 106 -22.50 -4.55 -15.89
CA ASP A 106 -22.99 -3.26 -15.42
C ASP A 106 -23.59 -3.42 -14.00
N PRO A 107 -23.10 -2.67 -12.99
CA PRO A 107 -23.51 -2.85 -11.60
C PRO A 107 -24.95 -2.39 -11.28
N PHE A 108 -25.61 -1.67 -12.19
CA PHE A 108 -26.99 -1.22 -12.01
C PHE A 108 -28.01 -2.09 -12.75
N THR A 109 -27.61 -2.68 -13.86
CA THR A 109 -28.50 -3.49 -14.72
C THR A 109 -28.22 -4.99 -14.67
N GLY A 110 -27.02 -5.39 -14.24
CA GLY A 110 -26.58 -6.80 -14.22
C GLY A 110 -26.32 -7.39 -15.61
N GLU A 111 -26.35 -6.57 -16.67
CA GLU A 111 -26.11 -7.00 -18.05
C GLU A 111 -24.61 -6.95 -18.40
N PRO A 112 -24.12 -7.82 -19.29
CA PRO A 112 -22.73 -7.76 -19.74
C PRO A 112 -22.44 -6.49 -20.54
N VAL A 113 -21.36 -5.79 -20.20
CA VAL A 113 -20.97 -4.52 -20.86
C VAL A 113 -20.47 -4.80 -22.28
N ASN A 114 -21.36 -4.66 -23.25
CA ASN A 114 -21.06 -4.96 -24.65
C ASN A 114 -20.53 -3.70 -25.37
N LYS A 115 -19.22 -3.64 -25.62
CA LYS A 115 -18.51 -2.48 -26.19
C LYS A 115 -18.89 -2.13 -27.65
N ASN A 116 -19.85 -2.82 -28.27
CA ASN A 116 -20.22 -2.70 -29.68
C ASN A 116 -21.58 -2.04 -29.96
N LYS A 117 -22.17 -1.30 -29.02
CA LYS A 117 -23.28 -0.38 -29.36
C LYS A 117 -22.69 0.98 -29.76
N LYS A 118 -22.53 1.13 -31.07
CA LYS A 118 -22.30 2.42 -31.75
C LYS A 118 -23.55 3.27 -31.69
#